data_AF-A0A960Q3P8-F1
#
_entry.id   AF-A0A960Q3P8-F1
#
_cell.length_a   1.000
_cell.length_b   1.000
_cell.length_c   1.000
_cell.angle_alpha   90.00
_cell.angle_beta   90.00
_cell.angle_gamma   90.00
#
_symmetry.space_group_name_H-M   'P 1'
#
loop_
_entity.id
_entity.type
_entity.pdbx_description
1 polymer ?
#
loop_
_entity_poly.entity_id
_entity_poly.type
_entity_poly.pdbx_seq_one_letter_code
_entity_poly.pdbx_strand_id
1 'polypeptide(L)'
;DPHNRRQWAWRALEADRTRQSKLPMEVADWELASLVRASLGAWAAAPGGNPAKPWLPEWGVGPDRPQERLQVMANTLVWLLQQEQPGCPGPCDTWWGGPQALDPRTQLLACLPGEQPPVRRLSPLDRLNIDNGVEQQLRAMHASDRVAQTDFSSQPGWSLVIQCSPDDPLWLLFQDPSRTRNLGKAGMLYQSQLSASNQSTTIDVVDRDCLVRSFSPPGGRDLARLEIAGIDPEPLVVEQGDRLVISADGLQADFTQASFTEQGRVLLVNLPPALRP
;
A
#
# COMPACT_ATOMS: atom_id res chain seq x y z
N ASP A 1 -2.95 20.03 -27.98
CA ASP A 1 -2.61 19.06 -29.04
C ASP A 1 -2.88 17.63 -28.55
N PRO A 2 -3.85 16.90 -29.13
CA PRO A 2 -4.12 15.48 -28.86
C PRO A 2 -2.92 14.55 -29.09
N HIS A 3 -2.04 14.83 -30.05
CA HIS A 3 -0.89 13.98 -30.36
C HIS A 3 0.13 13.96 -29.21
N ASN A 4 0.43 15.14 -28.66
CA ASN A 4 1.30 15.29 -27.49
C ASN A 4 0.72 14.61 -26.23
N ARG A 5 -0.61 14.59 -26.07
CA ARG A 5 -1.27 13.93 -24.93
C ARG A 5 -1.09 12.41 -24.95
N ARG A 6 -1.29 11.80 -26.12
CA ARG A 6 -1.11 10.35 -26.29
C ARG A 6 0.35 9.94 -26.11
N GLN A 7 1.29 10.65 -26.72
CA GLN A 7 2.72 10.36 -26.58
C GLN A 7 3.19 10.44 -25.12
N TRP A 8 2.71 11.45 -24.40
CA TRP A 8 2.99 11.60 -22.99
C TRP A 8 2.38 10.46 -22.15
N ALA A 9 1.13 10.07 -22.41
CA ALA A 9 0.47 8.97 -21.71
C ALA A 9 1.25 7.65 -21.87
N TRP A 10 1.72 7.37 -23.08
CA TRP A 10 2.56 6.22 -23.38
C TRP A 10 3.88 6.24 -22.60
N ARG A 11 4.56 7.39 -22.52
CA ARG A 11 5.80 7.52 -21.72
C ARG A 11 5.55 7.27 -20.24
N ALA A 12 4.47 7.83 -19.68
CA ALA A 12 4.13 7.65 -18.28
C ALA A 12 3.78 6.19 -17.94
N LEU A 13 3.00 5.53 -18.81
CA LEU A 13 2.64 4.12 -18.66
C LEU A 13 3.86 3.20 -18.78
N GLU A 14 4.77 3.47 -19.72
CA GLU A 14 6.00 2.71 -19.84
C GLU A 14 6.92 2.93 -18.63
N ALA A 15 7.05 4.17 -18.15
CA ALA A 15 7.86 4.45 -16.96
C ALA A 15 7.34 3.70 -15.73
N ASP A 16 6.02 3.64 -15.53
CA ASP A 16 5.42 2.86 -14.45
C ASP A 16 5.62 1.35 -14.63
N ARG A 17 5.47 0.82 -15.85
CA ARG A 17 5.75 -0.59 -16.16
C ARG A 17 7.20 -0.96 -15.89
N THR A 18 8.14 -0.13 -16.35
CA THR A 18 9.58 -0.30 -16.11
C THR A 18 9.88 -0.26 -14.62
N ARG A 19 9.29 0.68 -13.87
CA ARG A 19 9.40 0.73 -12.41
C ARG A 19 8.92 -0.56 -11.76
N GLN A 20 7.71 -1.03 -12.08
CA GLN A 20 7.17 -2.23 -11.47
C GLN A 20 8.00 -3.48 -11.76
N SER A 21 8.58 -3.60 -12.96
CA SER A 21 9.49 -4.71 -13.29
C SER A 21 10.79 -4.73 -12.45
N LYS A 22 11.14 -3.60 -11.83
CA LYS A 22 12.33 -3.43 -10.97
C LYS A 22 12.00 -3.48 -9.47
N LEU A 23 10.72 -3.51 -9.09
CA LEU A 23 10.29 -3.64 -7.70
C LEU A 23 10.28 -5.12 -7.28
N PRO A 24 10.44 -5.43 -5.97
CA PRO A 24 10.05 -6.73 -5.45
C PRO A 24 8.61 -7.04 -5.85
N MET A 25 8.35 -8.28 -6.26
CA MET A 25 7.04 -8.72 -6.79
C MET A 25 5.90 -8.28 -5.88
N GLU A 26 6.11 -8.42 -4.58
CA GLU A 26 5.07 -8.19 -3.60
C GLU A 26 4.79 -6.68 -3.37
N VAL A 27 5.79 -5.82 -3.61
CA VAL A 27 5.60 -4.35 -3.65
C VAL A 27 4.90 -3.93 -4.94
N ALA A 28 5.26 -4.55 -6.07
CA ALA A 28 4.61 -4.28 -7.35
C ALA A 28 3.12 -4.64 -7.33
N ASP A 29 2.77 -5.80 -6.75
CA ASP A 29 1.39 -6.24 -6.58
C ASP A 29 0.59 -5.28 -5.70
N TRP A 30 1.18 -4.82 -4.59
CA TRP A 30 0.55 -3.83 -3.72
C TRP A 30 0.32 -2.49 -4.42
N GLU A 31 1.31 -1.97 -5.16
CA GLU A 31 1.18 -0.73 -5.92
C GLU A 31 0.09 -0.87 -7.00
N LEU A 32 0.03 -2.01 -7.68
CA LEU A 32 -0.98 -2.28 -8.70
C LEU A 32 -2.39 -2.35 -8.11
N ALA A 33 -2.58 -3.09 -7.02
CA ALA A 33 -3.87 -3.18 -6.34
C ALA A 33 -4.32 -1.81 -5.79
N SER A 34 -3.37 -0.99 -5.34
CA SER A 34 -3.64 0.37 -4.87
C SER A 34 -3.99 1.33 -6.01
N LEU A 35 -3.31 1.22 -7.15
CA LEU A 35 -3.65 1.95 -8.38
C LEU A 35 -5.06 1.61 -8.85
N VAL A 36 -5.44 0.32 -8.79
CA VAL A 36 -6.79 -0.15 -9.11
C VAL A 36 -7.83 0.53 -8.24
N ARG A 37 -7.69 0.43 -6.92
CA ARG A 37 -8.64 1.05 -5.97
C ARG A 37 -8.72 2.56 -6.16
N ALA A 38 -7.58 3.23 -6.33
CA ALA A 38 -7.54 4.67 -6.56
C ALA A 38 -8.23 5.07 -7.87
N SER A 39 -8.09 4.25 -8.93
CA SER A 39 -8.74 4.48 -10.23
C SER A 39 -10.25 4.30 -10.15
N LEU A 40 -10.73 3.29 -9.41
CA LEU A 40 -12.16 3.10 -9.14
C LEU A 40 -12.73 4.30 -8.37
N GLY A 41 -12.04 4.76 -7.33
CA GLY A 41 -12.44 5.93 -6.55
C GLY A 41 -12.47 7.21 -7.40
N ALA A 42 -11.42 7.43 -8.19
CA ALA A 42 -11.33 8.56 -9.12
C ALA A 42 -12.46 8.56 -10.16
N TRP A 43 -12.83 7.39 -10.67
CA TRP A 43 -13.94 7.25 -11.60
C TRP A 43 -15.28 7.59 -10.94
N ALA A 44 -15.55 7.04 -9.75
CA ALA A 44 -16.77 7.31 -9.00
C ALA A 44 -16.92 8.80 -8.64
N ALA A 45 -15.79 9.48 -8.39
CA ALA A 45 -15.74 10.90 -8.08
C ALA A 45 -15.88 11.83 -9.30
N ALA A 46 -15.94 11.29 -10.52
CA ALA A 46 -16.02 12.07 -11.76
C ALA A 46 -17.39 11.94 -12.49
N PRO A 47 -18.54 12.27 -11.86
CA PRO A 47 -19.83 12.25 -12.56
C PRO A 47 -19.92 13.40 -13.57
N GLY A 48 -20.19 13.08 -14.84
CA GLY A 48 -20.68 14.08 -15.81
C GLY A 48 -19.65 14.75 -16.72
N GLY A 49 -18.40 14.28 -16.75
CA GLY A 49 -17.50 14.55 -17.87
C GLY A 49 -16.53 15.71 -17.66
N ASN A 50 -15.27 15.39 -17.98
CA ASN A 50 -14.10 16.27 -18.04
C ASN A 50 -13.47 16.61 -16.68
N PRO A 51 -12.83 15.64 -16.00
CA PRO A 51 -11.94 15.93 -14.90
C PRO A 51 -10.92 16.97 -15.36
N ALA A 52 -10.56 17.91 -14.49
CA ALA A 52 -9.47 18.83 -14.76
C ALA A 52 -8.24 18.01 -15.19
N LYS A 53 -7.55 18.43 -16.27
CA LYS A 53 -6.37 17.74 -16.80
C LYS A 53 -5.44 17.43 -15.62
N PRO A 54 -5.27 16.17 -15.23
CA PRO A 54 -4.49 15.84 -14.05
C PRO A 54 -3.02 16.21 -14.32
N TRP A 55 -2.38 16.74 -13.29
CA TRP A 55 -0.97 17.03 -13.31
C TRP A 55 -0.21 15.76 -12.94
N LEU A 56 0.14 14.96 -13.94
CA LEU A 56 1.23 13.99 -13.81
C LEU A 56 2.50 14.70 -14.27
N PRO A 57 3.52 14.82 -13.42
CA PRO A 57 4.84 15.20 -13.89
C PRO A 57 5.29 14.16 -14.92
N GLU A 58 5.96 14.58 -15.99
CA GLU A 58 6.51 13.67 -17.02
C GLU A 58 7.44 12.59 -16.42
N TRP A 59 7.93 12.84 -15.20
CA TRP A 59 8.83 11.99 -14.43
C TRP A 59 8.21 11.49 -13.11
N GLY A 60 6.87 11.54 -12.97
CA GLY A 60 6.14 11.04 -11.80
C GLY A 60 6.13 11.96 -10.57
N VAL A 61 5.31 11.60 -9.58
CA VAL A 61 5.31 12.18 -8.24
C VAL A 61 6.55 11.68 -7.46
N GLY A 62 7.06 12.50 -6.55
CA GLY A 62 8.25 12.22 -5.76
C GLY A 62 8.21 10.87 -5.02
N PRO A 63 9.40 10.29 -4.74
CA PRO A 63 9.56 8.97 -4.13
C PRO A 63 9.01 8.87 -2.69
N ASP A 64 8.82 10.01 -2.05
CA ASP A 64 8.33 10.19 -0.68
C ASP A 64 6.80 10.06 -0.55
N ARG A 65 6.07 9.98 -1.67
CA ARG A 65 4.61 9.97 -1.67
C ARG A 65 4.02 8.91 -2.61
N PRO A 66 4.25 7.62 -2.33
CA PRO A 66 3.76 6.53 -3.19
C PRO A 66 2.24 6.59 -3.38
N GLN A 67 1.48 6.94 -2.34
CA GLN A 67 0.02 7.06 -2.44
C GLN A 67 -0.42 8.25 -3.30
N GLU A 68 0.22 9.41 -3.16
CA GLU A 68 -0.06 10.56 -4.04
C GLU A 68 0.28 10.23 -5.50
N ARG A 69 1.38 9.52 -5.74
CA ARG A 69 1.74 9.00 -7.07
C ARG A 69 0.64 8.13 -7.65
N LEU A 70 0.16 7.15 -6.88
CA LEU A 70 -0.89 6.25 -7.31
C LEU A 70 -2.21 6.97 -7.55
N GLN A 71 -2.56 7.96 -6.72
CA GLN A 71 -3.75 8.78 -6.91
C GLN A 71 -3.66 9.67 -8.15
N VAL A 72 -2.52 10.32 -8.37
CA VAL A 72 -2.26 11.15 -9.55
C VAL A 72 -2.26 10.31 -10.83
N MET A 73 -1.65 9.11 -10.77
CA MET A 73 -1.68 8.14 -11.85
C MET A 73 -3.13 7.70 -12.13
N ALA A 74 -3.85 7.24 -11.12
CA ALA A 74 -5.25 6.84 -11.20
C ALA A 74 -6.14 7.91 -11.84
N ASN A 75 -6.07 9.15 -11.34
CA ASN A 75 -6.80 10.29 -11.89
C ASN A 75 -6.48 10.52 -13.36
N THR A 76 -5.21 10.35 -13.74
CA THR A 76 -4.79 10.48 -15.15
C THR A 76 -5.33 9.36 -16.01
N LEU A 77 -5.23 8.11 -15.55
CA LEU A 77 -5.75 6.96 -16.27
C LEU A 77 -7.25 7.13 -16.53
N VAL A 78 -8.02 7.53 -15.51
CA VAL A 78 -9.44 7.84 -15.63
C VAL A 78 -9.69 8.99 -16.62
N TRP A 79 -8.95 10.09 -16.52
CA TRP A 79 -9.10 11.22 -17.43
C TRP A 79 -8.80 10.84 -18.89
N LEU A 80 -7.71 10.11 -19.15
CA LEU A 80 -7.33 9.64 -20.48
C LEU A 80 -8.41 8.73 -21.07
N LEU A 81 -8.92 7.78 -20.29
CA LEU A 81 -10.03 6.90 -20.70
C LEU A 81 -11.26 7.70 -21.12
N GLN A 82 -11.66 8.69 -20.33
CA GLN A 82 -12.83 9.50 -20.63
C GLN A 82 -12.66 10.38 -21.89
N GLN A 83 -11.44 10.85 -22.16
CA GLN A 83 -11.15 11.64 -23.38
C GLN A 83 -11.14 10.78 -24.64
N GLU A 84 -10.63 9.55 -24.55
CA GLU A 84 -10.40 8.67 -25.70
C GLU A 84 -11.59 7.73 -25.97
N GLN A 85 -12.41 7.44 -24.95
CA GLN A 85 -13.68 6.72 -25.07
C GLN A 85 -14.81 7.44 -24.29
N PRO A 86 -15.34 8.54 -24.85
CA PRO A 86 -16.49 9.23 -24.28
C PRO A 86 -17.68 8.27 -24.18
N GLY A 87 -18.22 8.07 -22.97
CA GLY A 87 -19.35 7.16 -22.74
C GLY A 87 -18.98 5.72 -22.39
N CYS A 88 -17.69 5.41 -22.19
CA CYS A 88 -17.29 4.16 -21.51
C CYS A 88 -18.08 4.06 -20.20
N PRO A 89 -18.86 2.98 -19.95
CA PRO A 89 -19.84 2.88 -18.85
C PRO A 89 -19.20 2.82 -17.45
N GLY A 90 -17.94 3.20 -17.33
CA GLY A 90 -17.13 3.06 -16.16
C GLY A 90 -16.38 1.75 -16.08
N PRO A 91 -15.63 1.55 -14.99
CA PRO A 91 -14.98 0.29 -14.70
C PRO A 91 -16.07 -0.79 -14.68
N CYS A 92 -16.21 -1.53 -15.78
CA CYS A 92 -17.08 -2.69 -15.85
C CYS A 92 -16.64 -3.67 -14.75
N ASP A 93 -17.57 -4.40 -14.13
CA ASP A 93 -17.23 -5.47 -13.18
C ASP A 93 -16.25 -6.50 -13.79
N THR A 94 -16.22 -6.61 -15.12
CA THR A 94 -15.29 -7.43 -15.89
C THR A 94 -13.86 -6.86 -15.99
N TRP A 95 -13.66 -5.56 -15.79
CA TRP A 95 -12.37 -4.88 -15.98
C TRP A 95 -11.53 -4.83 -14.70
N TRP A 96 -12.18 -4.78 -13.52
CA TRP A 96 -11.49 -4.53 -12.25
C TRP A 96 -11.83 -5.52 -11.13
N GLY A 97 -12.85 -6.37 -11.30
CA GLY A 97 -13.38 -7.25 -10.25
C GLY A 97 -13.01 -8.74 -10.37
N GLY A 98 -12.39 -9.17 -11.47
CA GLY A 98 -12.06 -10.58 -11.69
C GLY A 98 -10.65 -10.98 -11.21
N PRO A 99 -10.42 -12.24 -10.78
CA PRO A 99 -9.08 -12.77 -10.53
C PRO A 99 -8.19 -12.83 -11.80
N GLN A 100 -8.76 -12.53 -12.97
CA GLN A 100 -8.06 -12.37 -14.25
C GLN A 100 -8.15 -10.93 -14.79
N ALA A 101 -8.50 -9.93 -13.96
CA ALA A 101 -8.55 -8.54 -14.37
C ALA A 101 -7.19 -8.17 -14.98
N LEU A 102 -7.18 -7.88 -16.29
CA LEU A 102 -5.99 -7.44 -17.00
C LEU A 102 -5.43 -6.22 -16.28
N ASP A 103 -4.10 -6.10 -16.23
CA ASP A 103 -3.44 -4.89 -15.73
C ASP A 103 -4.15 -3.65 -16.30
N PRO A 104 -4.70 -2.76 -15.45
CA PRO A 104 -5.45 -1.58 -15.87
C PRO A 104 -4.75 -0.75 -16.92
N ARG A 105 -3.41 -0.75 -16.87
CA ARG A 105 -2.55 -0.09 -17.84
C ARG A 105 -2.65 -0.76 -19.20
N THR A 106 -2.55 -2.08 -19.25
CA THR A 106 -2.74 -2.87 -20.47
C THR A 106 -4.14 -2.65 -21.07
N GLN A 107 -5.18 -2.55 -20.23
CA GLN A 107 -6.54 -2.24 -20.69
C GLN A 107 -6.64 -0.81 -21.25
N LEU A 108 -6.04 0.17 -20.57
CA LEU A 108 -5.96 1.55 -21.07
C LEU A 108 -5.29 1.62 -22.43
N LEU A 109 -4.18 0.90 -22.60
CA LEU A 109 -3.46 0.82 -23.86
C LEU A 109 -4.32 0.19 -24.96
N ALA A 110 -5.12 -0.83 -24.63
CA ALA A 110 -6.04 -1.47 -25.57
C ALA A 110 -7.24 -0.58 -25.95
N CYS A 111 -7.62 0.37 -25.10
CA CYS A 111 -8.76 1.25 -25.29
C CYS A 111 -8.49 2.49 -26.17
N LEU A 112 -7.24 2.80 -26.55
CA LEU A 112 -6.93 3.96 -27.39
C LEU A 112 -7.26 3.66 -28.87
N PRO A 113 -8.31 4.27 -29.48
CA PRO A 113 -8.69 3.95 -30.86
C PRO A 113 -7.77 4.61 -31.90
N GLY A 114 -7.50 3.85 -32.96
CA GLY A 114 -6.55 4.16 -34.03
C GLY A 114 -5.66 2.94 -34.25
N GLU A 115 -5.28 2.67 -35.50
CA GLU A 115 -4.37 1.58 -35.89
C GLU A 115 -3.26 1.37 -34.86
N GLN A 116 -2.88 0.10 -34.67
CA GLN A 116 -1.77 -0.38 -33.82
C GLN A 116 -0.85 0.76 -33.37
N PRO A 117 -0.63 0.90 -32.05
CA PRO A 117 0.03 2.06 -31.44
C PRO A 117 1.17 2.48 -32.35
N PRO A 118 1.20 3.73 -32.89
CA PRO A 118 2.20 4.09 -33.88
C PRO A 118 3.52 3.62 -33.32
N VAL A 119 4.13 2.66 -33.99
CA VAL A 119 5.38 2.03 -33.61
C VAL A 119 6.51 3.04 -33.84
N ARG A 120 6.31 4.30 -33.44
CA ARG A 120 7.37 5.02 -32.74
C ARG A 120 7.57 4.28 -31.44
N ARG A 121 8.31 3.17 -31.53
CA ARG A 121 9.13 2.66 -30.43
C ARG A 121 9.65 3.89 -29.74
N LEU A 122 9.34 4.06 -28.45
CA LEU A 122 9.98 5.07 -27.62
C LEU A 122 11.42 5.20 -28.07
N SER A 123 11.82 6.42 -28.42
CA SER A 123 13.15 6.61 -28.99
C SER A 123 14.18 6.03 -28.03
N PRO A 124 15.35 5.57 -28.51
CA PRO A 124 16.40 5.09 -27.61
C PRO A 124 16.69 6.08 -26.47
N LEU A 125 16.62 7.37 -26.76
CA LEU A 125 16.75 8.45 -25.78
C LEU A 125 15.58 8.47 -24.77
N ASP A 126 14.34 8.32 -25.22
CA ASP A 126 13.17 8.25 -24.30
C ASP A 126 13.30 7.06 -23.35
N ARG A 127 13.71 5.89 -23.86
CA ARG A 127 13.92 4.69 -23.04
C ARG A 127 15.01 4.91 -22.00
N LEU A 128 16.15 5.46 -22.42
CA LEU A 128 17.25 5.80 -21.52
C LEU A 128 16.80 6.79 -20.44
N ASN A 129 16.03 7.82 -20.81
CA ASN A 129 15.51 8.79 -19.86
C ASN A 129 14.52 8.16 -18.87
N ILE A 130 13.64 7.28 -19.35
CA ILE A 130 12.72 6.51 -18.50
C ILE A 130 13.52 5.64 -17.52
N ASP A 131 14.50 4.89 -18.01
CA ASP A 131 15.32 4.01 -17.17
C ASP A 131 16.06 4.79 -16.08
N ASN A 132 16.73 5.89 -16.45
CA ASN A 132 17.43 6.76 -15.51
C ASN A 132 16.47 7.36 -14.47
N GLY A 133 15.31 7.85 -14.91
CA GLY A 133 14.29 8.42 -14.04
C GLY A 133 13.74 7.39 -13.04
N VAL A 134 13.43 6.19 -13.51
CA VAL A 134 12.97 5.07 -12.67
C VAL A 134 14.03 4.68 -11.65
N GLU A 135 15.29 4.57 -12.05
CA GLU A 135 16.38 4.25 -11.11
C GLU A 135 16.54 5.32 -10.03
N GLN A 136 16.50 6.59 -10.41
CA GLN A 136 16.58 7.69 -9.45
C GLN A 136 15.42 7.64 -8.45
N GLN A 137 14.20 7.40 -8.92
CA GLN A 137 13.03 7.24 -8.06
C GLN A 137 13.17 6.06 -7.09
N LEU A 138 13.60 4.89 -7.58
CA LEU A 138 13.76 3.70 -6.74
C LEU A 138 14.83 3.89 -5.67
N ARG A 139 15.97 4.52 -6.02
CA ARG A 139 17.02 4.85 -5.05
C ARG A 139 16.49 5.77 -3.94
N ALA A 140 15.74 6.80 -4.32
CA ALA A 140 15.20 7.75 -3.37
C ALA A 140 14.06 7.14 -2.52
N MET A 141 13.24 6.26 -3.10
CA MET A 141 12.22 5.49 -2.36
C MET A 141 12.88 4.63 -1.29
N HIS A 142 13.87 3.80 -1.67
CA HIS A 142 14.60 2.97 -0.71
C HIS A 142 15.32 3.78 0.38
N ALA A 143 15.85 4.96 0.03
CA ALA A 143 16.44 5.85 1.02
C ALA A 143 15.39 6.35 2.02
N SER A 144 14.23 6.79 1.53
CA SER A 144 13.13 7.25 2.36
C SER A 144 12.55 6.12 3.22
N ASP A 145 12.46 4.89 2.71
CA ASP A 145 11.95 3.74 3.47
C ASP A 145 12.88 3.37 4.63
N ARG A 146 14.19 3.42 4.41
CA ARG A 146 15.19 3.22 5.49
C ARG A 146 15.09 4.27 6.58
N VAL A 147 14.86 5.54 6.20
CA VAL A 147 14.65 6.62 7.16
C VAL A 147 13.38 6.34 7.97
N ALA A 148 12.24 6.10 7.31
CA ALA A 148 10.98 5.81 7.99
C ALA A 148 11.07 4.59 8.95
N GLN A 149 11.75 3.52 8.52
CA GLN A 149 11.99 2.36 9.38
C GLN A 149 12.86 2.71 10.59
N THR A 150 13.93 3.48 10.38
CA THR A 150 14.83 3.90 11.46
C THR A 150 14.14 4.83 12.45
N ASP A 151 13.36 5.79 11.94
CA ASP A 151 12.57 6.71 12.73
C ASP A 151 11.57 5.93 13.59
N PHE A 152 10.84 4.96 13.02
CA PHE A 152 9.94 4.08 13.76
C PHE A 152 10.66 3.29 14.85
N SER A 153 11.78 2.62 14.52
CA SER A 153 12.51 1.77 15.48
C SER A 153 13.27 2.56 16.55
N SER A 154 13.49 3.86 16.36
CA SER A 154 14.21 4.73 17.31
C SER A 154 13.28 5.58 18.18
N GLN A 155 11.95 5.42 18.04
CA GLN A 155 11.00 6.15 18.88
C GLN A 155 11.26 5.87 20.37
N PRO A 156 11.40 6.90 21.21
CA PRO A 156 11.65 6.71 22.64
C PRO A 156 10.42 6.15 23.34
N GLY A 157 10.61 5.26 24.30
CA GLY A 157 9.53 4.69 25.11
C GLY A 157 9.59 3.18 25.14
N TRP A 158 8.41 2.58 25.30
CA TRP A 158 8.18 1.14 25.22
C TRP A 158 7.77 0.71 23.82
N SER A 159 8.07 -0.53 23.50
CA SER A 159 7.61 -1.20 22.27
C SER A 159 6.79 -2.43 22.62
N LEU A 160 5.64 -2.58 21.98
CA LEU A 160 4.83 -3.79 22.00
C LEU A 160 5.05 -4.55 20.69
N VAL A 161 5.48 -5.81 20.79
CA VAL A 161 5.67 -6.71 19.65
C VAL A 161 4.73 -7.88 19.81
N ILE A 162 3.82 -8.06 18.86
CA ILE A 162 2.87 -9.17 18.82
C ILE A 162 3.28 -10.11 17.69
N GLN A 163 3.58 -11.36 18.04
CA GLN A 163 3.92 -12.42 17.09
C GLN A 163 2.75 -13.38 16.95
N CYS A 164 2.31 -13.59 15.71
CA CYS A 164 1.18 -14.44 15.38
C CYS A 164 1.66 -15.84 14.98
N SER A 165 0.82 -16.84 15.21
CA SER A 165 1.02 -18.17 14.62
C SER A 165 0.58 -18.16 13.15
N PRO A 166 1.26 -18.89 12.25
CA PRO A 166 0.77 -19.11 10.88
C PRO A 166 -0.62 -19.75 10.81
N ASP A 167 -0.99 -20.51 11.85
CA ASP A 167 -2.29 -21.20 11.93
C ASP A 167 -3.43 -20.29 12.42
N ASP A 168 -3.12 -19.11 13.00
CA ASP A 168 -4.10 -18.13 13.49
C ASP A 168 -3.57 -16.69 13.34
N PRO A 169 -3.34 -16.22 12.09
CA PRO A 169 -2.85 -14.88 11.86
C PRO A 169 -3.88 -13.84 12.29
N LEU A 170 -3.42 -12.66 12.70
CA LEU A 170 -4.34 -11.53 12.84
C LEU A 170 -4.82 -11.11 11.45
N TRP A 171 -6.10 -10.77 11.32
CA TRP A 171 -6.63 -10.12 10.13
C TRP A 171 -6.85 -8.63 10.38
N LEU A 172 -6.49 -7.80 9.40
CA LEU A 172 -6.79 -6.37 9.43
C LEU A 172 -8.30 -6.14 9.29
N LEU A 173 -8.89 -5.46 10.28
CA LEU A 173 -10.29 -5.03 10.28
C LEU A 173 -10.45 -3.65 9.66
N PHE A 174 -9.58 -2.73 10.04
CA PHE A 174 -9.58 -1.36 9.57
C PHE A 174 -8.16 -0.86 9.36
N GLN A 175 -7.98 -0.11 8.27
CA GLN A 175 -6.77 0.62 7.94
C GLN A 175 -7.17 1.89 7.18
N ASP A 176 -6.43 2.98 7.38
CA ASP A 176 -6.48 4.14 6.49
C ASP A 176 -5.43 3.98 5.38
N PRO A 177 -5.83 3.67 4.13
CA PRO A 177 -4.88 3.49 3.04
C PRO A 177 -4.10 4.77 2.72
N SER A 178 -4.62 5.95 3.08
CA SER A 178 -3.93 7.22 2.88
C SER A 178 -2.76 7.43 3.85
N ARG A 179 -2.76 6.68 4.95
CA ARG A 179 -1.77 6.69 6.02
C ARG A 179 -0.98 5.39 6.11
N THR A 180 -0.83 4.71 4.97
CA THR A 180 -0.11 3.45 4.89
C THR A 180 1.09 3.56 3.96
N ARG A 181 2.24 3.04 4.39
CA ARG A 181 3.49 3.04 3.63
C ARG A 181 4.08 1.64 3.55
N ASN A 182 4.33 1.16 2.33
CA ASN A 182 5.05 -0.09 2.12
C ASN A 182 6.56 0.14 2.26
N LEU A 183 7.20 -0.51 3.22
CA LEU A 183 8.65 -0.46 3.46
C LEU A 183 9.39 -1.67 2.86
N GLY A 184 8.77 -2.35 1.89
CA GLY A 184 9.28 -3.56 1.25
C GLY A 184 9.41 -4.71 2.25
N LYS A 185 10.64 -5.25 2.38
CA LYS A 185 10.91 -6.39 3.28
C LYS A 185 10.71 -6.07 4.75
N ALA A 186 10.73 -4.79 5.14
CA ALA A 186 10.50 -4.40 6.53
C ALA A 186 9.03 -4.55 6.94
N GLY A 187 8.10 -4.51 5.97
CA GLY A 187 6.66 -4.62 6.18
C GLY A 187 5.89 -3.38 5.73
N MET A 188 4.70 -3.22 6.28
CA MET A 188 3.79 -2.10 6.08
C MET A 188 3.79 -1.22 7.32
N LEU A 189 4.09 0.05 7.17
CA LEU A 189 3.96 1.05 8.22
C LEU A 189 2.58 1.71 8.11
N TYR A 190 1.74 1.51 9.12
CA TYR A 190 0.47 2.18 9.30
C TYR A 190 0.65 3.36 10.23
N GLN A 191 0.10 4.51 9.87
CA GLN A 191 0.23 5.73 10.64
C GLN A 191 -1.12 6.11 11.23
N SER A 192 -1.15 6.41 12.53
CA SER A 192 -2.30 6.88 13.30
C SER A 192 -3.47 5.90 13.48
N GLN A 193 -3.78 4.95 12.61
CA GLN A 193 -4.89 4.03 12.91
C GLN A 193 -4.73 2.64 12.31
N LEU A 194 -4.94 1.62 13.15
CA LEU A 194 -4.98 0.22 12.77
C LEU A 194 -5.87 -0.56 13.73
N SER A 195 -6.78 -1.36 13.18
CA SER A 195 -7.52 -2.38 13.95
C SER A 195 -7.27 -3.74 13.34
N ALA A 196 -6.93 -4.71 14.18
CA ALA A 196 -6.69 -6.10 13.78
C ALA A 196 -7.29 -7.06 14.81
N SER A 197 -7.75 -8.23 14.36
CA SER A 197 -8.25 -9.25 15.27
C SER A 197 -8.01 -10.65 14.72
N ASN A 198 -8.12 -11.65 15.59
CA ASN A 198 -8.40 -13.03 15.20
C ASN A 198 -9.49 -13.61 16.13
N GLN A 199 -9.59 -14.94 16.26
CA GLN A 199 -10.57 -15.55 17.17
C GLN A 199 -10.29 -15.28 18.65
N SER A 200 -9.04 -15.09 19.01
CA SER A 200 -8.55 -15.02 20.39
C SER A 200 -8.02 -13.63 20.77
N THR A 201 -7.95 -12.70 19.82
CA THR A 201 -7.23 -11.44 19.97
C THR A 201 -7.98 -10.30 19.29
N THR A 202 -8.03 -9.14 19.94
CA THR A 202 -8.44 -7.87 19.33
C THR A 202 -7.44 -6.78 19.69
N ILE A 203 -7.00 -6.03 18.68
CA ILE A 203 -6.02 -4.94 18.84
C ILE A 203 -6.55 -3.72 18.11
N ASP A 204 -6.63 -2.61 18.84
CA ASP A 204 -6.98 -1.30 18.33
C ASP A 204 -5.86 -0.32 18.66
N VAL A 205 -5.35 0.34 17.63
CA VAL A 205 -4.31 1.37 17.74
C VAL A 205 -4.82 2.65 17.09
N VAL A 206 -4.76 3.74 17.84
CA VAL A 206 -5.23 5.08 17.45
C VAL A 206 -4.15 6.10 17.82
N ASP A 207 -3.92 7.05 16.92
CA ASP A 207 -2.91 8.11 16.99
C ASP A 207 -1.48 7.60 17.27
N ARG A 208 -1.17 6.39 16.78
CA ARG A 208 0.18 5.81 16.81
C ARG A 208 0.55 5.12 15.51
N ASP A 209 1.86 5.03 15.29
CA ASP A 209 2.43 4.29 14.17
C ASP A 209 2.57 2.80 14.53
N CYS A 210 2.31 1.94 13.55
CA CYS A 210 2.39 0.49 13.65
C CYS A 210 3.18 -0.09 12.48
N LEU A 211 4.21 -0.88 12.76
CA LEU A 211 4.90 -1.65 11.73
C LEU A 211 4.35 -3.08 11.70
N VAL A 212 3.90 -3.51 10.53
CA VAL A 212 3.23 -4.79 10.32
C VAL A 212 3.98 -5.62 9.31
N ARG A 213 4.17 -6.91 9.61
CA ARG A 213 4.63 -7.91 8.64
C ARG A 213 3.55 -8.94 8.45
N SER A 214 3.34 -9.36 7.21
CA SER A 214 2.34 -10.35 6.82
C SER A 214 2.99 -11.70 6.49
N PHE A 215 2.26 -12.80 6.65
CA PHE A 215 2.69 -14.12 6.15
C PHE A 215 2.57 -14.21 4.63
N SER A 216 1.61 -13.48 4.08
CA SER A 216 1.33 -13.34 2.66
C SER A 216 1.98 -12.06 2.09
N PRO A 217 2.04 -11.87 0.76
CA PRO A 217 2.51 -10.63 0.13
C PRO A 217 1.97 -9.34 0.81
N PRO A 218 2.69 -8.19 0.77
CA PRO A 218 2.27 -6.91 1.33
C PRO A 218 0.85 -6.54 0.90
N GLY A 219 0.01 -6.22 1.88
CA GLY A 219 -1.43 -6.02 1.69
C GLY A 219 -2.28 -7.29 1.89
N GLY A 220 -1.64 -8.43 2.15
CA GLY A 220 -2.31 -9.61 2.71
C GLY A 220 -2.94 -9.26 4.05
N ARG A 221 -4.17 -9.76 4.26
CA ARG A 221 -4.91 -9.52 5.50
C ARG A 221 -4.24 -10.20 6.70
N ASP A 222 -3.49 -11.27 6.46
CA ASP A 222 -2.93 -12.16 7.46
C ASP A 222 -1.58 -11.65 7.99
N LEU A 223 -1.59 -11.10 9.19
CA LEU A 223 -0.42 -10.54 9.84
C LEU A 223 0.36 -11.64 10.56
N ALA A 224 1.68 -11.63 10.37
CA ALA A 224 2.65 -12.44 11.08
C ALA A 224 3.19 -11.74 12.33
N ARG A 225 3.37 -10.42 12.23
CA ARG A 225 3.93 -9.61 13.31
C ARG A 225 3.37 -8.20 13.26
N LEU A 226 2.99 -7.68 14.42
CA LEU A 226 2.61 -6.28 14.62
C LEU A 226 3.56 -5.69 15.66
N GLU A 227 4.17 -4.55 15.35
CA GLU A 227 5.05 -3.80 16.23
C GLU A 227 4.47 -2.41 16.43
N ILE A 228 4.40 -1.97 17.68
CA ILE A 228 3.97 -0.62 18.08
C ILE A 228 5.12 -0.06 18.91
N ALA A 229 5.66 1.08 18.52
CA ALA A 229 6.79 1.71 19.20
C ALA A 229 6.38 3.05 19.84
N GLY A 230 7.28 3.62 20.63
CA GLY A 230 7.08 4.96 21.18
C GLY A 230 5.98 5.07 22.25
N ILE A 231 5.69 3.99 22.97
CA ILE A 231 4.65 3.98 24.00
C ILE A 231 5.21 4.59 25.29
N ASP A 232 4.67 5.73 25.71
CA ASP A 232 5.05 6.44 26.93
C ASP A 232 3.78 7.01 27.57
N PRO A 233 3.48 6.75 28.86
CA PRO A 233 4.25 5.94 29.83
C PRO A 233 4.24 4.43 29.51
N GLU A 234 4.84 3.63 30.40
CA GLU A 234 4.78 2.17 30.38
C GLU A 234 3.35 1.64 30.18
N PRO A 235 3.12 0.70 29.24
CA PRO A 235 1.80 0.12 29.04
C PRO A 235 1.30 -0.61 30.29
N LEU A 236 0.02 -0.42 30.63
CA LEU A 236 -0.62 -1.18 31.69
C LEU A 236 -0.92 -2.61 31.19
N VAL A 237 -0.32 -3.59 31.86
CA VAL A 237 -0.54 -5.02 31.61
C VAL A 237 -1.38 -5.62 32.74
N VAL A 238 -2.50 -6.24 32.39
CA VAL A 238 -3.41 -6.88 33.35
C VAL A 238 -3.66 -8.33 32.93
N GLU A 239 -3.27 -9.27 33.79
CA GLU A 239 -3.53 -10.70 33.64
C GLU A 239 -4.72 -11.13 34.49
N GLN A 240 -5.71 -11.78 33.87
CA GLN A 240 -6.90 -12.32 34.54
C GLN A 240 -7.23 -13.71 34.00
N GLY A 241 -6.71 -14.75 34.66
CA GLY A 241 -6.91 -16.13 34.21
C GLY A 241 -6.15 -16.40 32.92
N ASP A 242 -6.89 -16.72 31.85
CA ASP A 242 -6.36 -16.90 30.50
C ASP A 242 -6.39 -15.62 29.65
N ARG A 243 -6.87 -14.50 30.20
CA ARG A 243 -6.95 -13.22 29.50
C ARG A 243 -5.78 -12.32 29.86
N LEU A 244 -5.19 -11.72 28.83
CA LEU A 244 -4.16 -10.69 28.92
C LEU A 244 -4.70 -9.42 28.27
N VAL A 245 -4.71 -8.32 29.03
CA VAL A 245 -5.10 -7.00 28.51
C VAL A 245 -3.90 -6.07 28.60
N ILE A 246 -3.55 -5.44 27.48
CA ILE A 246 -2.50 -4.42 27.40
C ILE A 246 -3.16 -3.11 26.96
N SER A 247 -2.95 -2.05 27.72
CA SER A 247 -3.53 -0.74 27.43
C SER A 247 -2.52 0.39 27.62
N ALA A 248 -2.57 1.38 26.75
CA ALA A 248 -1.84 2.65 26.85
C ALA A 248 -2.64 3.72 26.10
N ASP A 249 -2.22 4.99 26.20
CA ASP A 249 -2.86 6.05 25.41
C ASP A 249 -2.76 5.72 23.92
N GLY A 250 -3.89 5.65 23.20
CA GLY A 250 -3.94 5.25 21.80
C GLY A 250 -3.73 3.74 21.52
N LEU A 251 -3.73 2.87 22.53
CA LEU A 251 -3.54 1.43 22.37
C LEU A 251 -4.47 0.64 23.30
N GLN A 252 -5.27 -0.24 22.73
CA GLN A 252 -6.02 -1.26 23.45
C GLN A 252 -5.79 -2.62 22.78
N ALA A 253 -5.29 -3.59 23.54
CA ALA A 253 -5.11 -4.96 23.06
C ALA A 253 -5.61 -5.96 24.08
N ASP A 254 -6.39 -6.93 23.61
CA ASP A 254 -7.00 -7.99 24.40
C ASP A 254 -6.65 -9.32 23.77
N PHE A 255 -6.17 -10.25 24.60
CA PHE A 255 -5.70 -11.55 24.18
C PHE A 255 -6.27 -12.64 25.08
N THR A 256 -6.62 -13.76 24.47
CA THR A 256 -6.98 -15.00 25.17
C THR A 256 -5.88 -16.03 24.93
N GLN A 257 -5.36 -16.61 26.00
CA GLN A 257 -4.28 -17.62 26.00
C GLN A 257 -2.95 -17.17 25.39
N ALA A 258 -2.73 -15.85 25.27
CA ALA A 258 -1.42 -15.34 24.86
C ALA A 258 -0.41 -15.46 25.99
N SER A 259 0.85 -15.68 25.61
CA SER A 259 1.98 -15.55 26.53
C SER A 259 2.66 -14.21 26.30
N PHE A 260 3.21 -13.60 27.36
CA PHE A 260 4.02 -12.40 27.21
C PHE A 260 5.36 -12.53 27.92
N THR A 261 6.33 -11.75 27.47
CA THR A 261 7.65 -11.63 28.10
C THR A 261 8.13 -10.20 27.96
N GLU A 262 8.68 -9.66 29.04
CA GLU A 262 9.30 -8.35 29.06
C GLU A 262 10.82 -8.47 28.86
N GLN A 263 11.37 -7.66 27.95
CA GLN A 263 12.80 -7.59 27.66
C GLN A 263 13.25 -6.12 27.61
N GLY A 264 13.64 -5.58 28.76
CA GLY A 264 13.94 -4.15 28.86
C GLY A 264 12.66 -3.34 28.64
N ARG A 265 12.63 -2.48 27.62
CA ARG A 265 11.43 -1.70 27.25
C ARG A 265 10.61 -2.33 26.11
N VAL A 266 10.71 -3.64 25.95
CA VAL A 266 9.99 -4.38 24.92
C VAL A 266 9.06 -5.39 25.58
N LEU A 267 7.76 -5.26 25.33
CA LEU A 267 6.76 -6.27 25.65
C LEU A 267 6.58 -7.16 24.42
N LEU A 268 6.95 -8.43 24.53
CA LEU A 268 6.75 -9.43 23.49
C LEU A 268 5.54 -10.28 23.84
N VAL A 269 4.50 -10.27 23.00
CA VAL A 269 3.31 -11.11 23.11
C VAL A 269 3.35 -12.16 22.01
N ASN A 270 3.23 -13.44 22.39
CA ASN A 270 3.13 -14.55 21.44
C ASN A 270 1.73 -15.13 21.48
N LEU A 271 1.06 -15.12 20.33
CA LEU A 271 -0.26 -15.72 20.17
C LEU A 271 -0.14 -17.24 19.97
N PRO A 272 -1.00 -18.04 20.61
CA PRO A 272 -1.03 -19.48 20.40
C PRO A 272 -1.48 -19.81 18.96
N PRO A 273 -1.20 -21.03 18.45
CA PRO A 273 -1.87 -21.54 17.26
C PRO A 273 -3.37 -21.65 17.48
N ALA A 274 -4.16 -21.60 16.39
CA ALA A 274 -5.61 -21.74 16.44
C ALA A 274 -5.98 -23.01 17.23
N LEU A 275 -6.89 -22.86 18.18
CA LEU A 275 -7.55 -24.01 18.79
C LEU A 275 -8.35 -24.68 17.68
N ARG A 276 -7.89 -25.87 17.25
CA ARG A 276 -8.67 -26.68 16.31
C ARG A 276 -10.00 -27.02 17.00
N PRO A 277 -11.14 -26.76 16.34
CA PRO A 277 -12.45 -27.13 16.89
C PRO A 277 -12.58 -28.64 17.07
#